data_AF-A0A6S9YW04-F1
#
_entry.id   AF-A0A6S9YW04-F1
#
_cell.length_a   1.000
_cell.length_b   1.000
_cell.length_c   1.000
_cell.angle_alpha   90.00
_cell.angle_beta   90.00
_cell.angle_gamma   90.00
#
_symmetry.space_group_name_H-M   'P 1'
#
loop_
_entity.id
_entity.type
_entity.pdbx_description
1 polymer ?
#
loop_
_entity_poly.entity_id
_entity_poly.type
_entity_poly.pdbx_seq_one_letter_code
_entity_poly.pdbx_strand_id
1 'polypeptide(L)'
;MSVGTEDSGEGLRSRMIAQKRCILSDVLHRHAGYAAIRKPGWETVCRKSSHCRKQRCSLLLFFACAAWYADALSVSTSGLNAAEQVCVADAMLAATGFQWRVTDTNPTGRRAALLHDLAEEQDHQQLIDEVAALLDAASVQSPLLLSLAPAALDGEDPASVAAAVEEAYLLHVAEYGLCDPVETHHISWTAECAAPVSNVLLDAAHDGASGRWDVSRVVALDGVVDEALRRRLLSLLGDGDDWEPARGPDRRVWHDRAFSDTTQHGASHSGASWGLSGERIRALCQTANEGGAPPEAIVELQSRLCELLRHFNAVNVTVCRMPNAVFGEEVPPIAANAPVFADGDCYGWHIDADPLLVPPSPWTDAFGRYPNRSPAKPRFVSALVYLSPEWRPEWGAPTRFLDLPTSKVLEIAPTPGRLVLLDQDVSHAVTAPTAEAGGRPRYSLVLKLVLHATENAGQPSGGSEAQEQLVVRISSPSWPEEKMGSALQVPDNEVIG
;
A
#
# COMPACT_ATOMS: atom_id res chain seq x y z
N MET A 1 14.02 -59.45 -5.75
CA MET A 1 14.43 -59.66 -4.34
C MET A 1 13.30 -59.14 -3.47
N SER A 2 12.64 -60.04 -2.76
CA SER A 2 11.57 -59.74 -1.82
C SER A 2 12.17 -59.31 -0.48
N VAL A 3 11.87 -58.08 -0.06
CA VAL A 3 12.00 -57.57 1.32
C VAL A 3 10.84 -56.58 1.42
N GLY A 4 9.76 -56.81 2.16
CA GLY A 4 9.73 -57.16 3.58
C GLY A 4 8.98 -56.00 4.26
N THR A 5 7.65 -56.08 4.23
CA THR A 5 6.74 -55.26 5.03
C THR A 5 6.89 -55.63 6.50
N GLU A 6 7.06 -54.65 7.39
CA GLU A 6 6.28 -54.50 8.63
C GLU A 6 6.84 -53.35 9.51
N ASP A 7 5.89 -52.69 10.17
CA ASP A 7 6.00 -51.98 11.44
C ASP A 7 6.40 -50.49 11.49
N SER A 8 5.47 -49.65 11.96
CA SER A 8 5.71 -48.37 12.71
C SER A 8 4.46 -47.51 12.97
N GLY A 9 3.25 -48.08 12.96
CA GLY A 9 2.01 -47.36 13.31
C GLY A 9 1.97 -46.86 14.77
N GLU A 10 2.64 -47.55 15.70
CA GLU A 10 2.69 -47.17 17.12
C GLU A 10 3.73 -46.09 17.44
N GLY A 11 4.78 -45.96 16.62
CA GLY A 11 5.82 -44.95 16.79
C GLY A 11 5.32 -43.53 16.48
N LEU A 12 4.45 -43.37 15.49
CA LEU A 12 3.87 -42.08 15.10
C LEU A 12 2.85 -41.57 16.15
N ARG A 13 2.03 -42.47 16.70
CA ARG A 13 1.09 -42.13 17.78
C ARG A 13 1.80 -41.74 19.07
N SER A 14 2.88 -42.43 19.45
CA SER A 14 3.67 -42.07 20.64
C SER A 14 4.40 -40.74 20.47
N ARG A 15 4.87 -40.40 19.26
CA ARG A 15 5.47 -39.09 18.95
C ARG A 15 4.44 -37.96 18.96
N MET A 16 3.24 -38.16 18.43
CA MET A 16 2.15 -37.17 18.53
C MET A 16 1.65 -36.97 19.96
N ILE A 17 1.62 -38.03 20.79
CA ILE A 17 1.25 -37.92 22.22
C ILE A 17 2.35 -37.20 23.02
N ALA A 18 3.63 -37.43 22.70
CA ALA A 18 4.74 -36.70 23.30
C ALA A 18 4.77 -35.22 22.88
N GLN A 19 4.48 -34.91 21.61
CA GLN A 19 4.37 -33.55 21.10
C GLN A 19 3.17 -32.80 21.70
N LYS A 20 2.02 -33.46 21.86
CA LYS A 20 0.86 -32.90 22.58
C LYS A 20 1.12 -32.68 24.08
N ARG A 21 1.94 -33.52 24.72
CA ARG A 21 2.37 -33.33 26.13
C ARG A 21 3.36 -32.18 26.30
N CYS A 22 4.23 -31.95 25.30
CA CYS A 22 5.14 -30.80 25.31
C CYS A 22 4.37 -29.48 25.15
N ILE A 23 3.40 -29.44 24.23
CA ILE A 23 2.50 -28.28 24.04
C ILE A 23 1.69 -28.00 25.32
N LEU A 24 1.16 -29.04 25.99
CA LEU A 24 0.45 -28.84 27.26
C LEU A 24 1.36 -28.31 28.39
N SER A 25 2.63 -28.72 28.43
CA SER A 25 3.59 -28.26 29.43
C SER A 25 3.98 -26.80 29.21
N ASP A 26 4.17 -26.39 27.95
CA ASP A 26 4.47 -25.00 27.60
C ASP A 26 3.29 -24.07 27.83
N VAL A 27 2.07 -24.53 27.54
CA VAL A 27 0.82 -23.83 27.87
C VAL A 27 0.70 -23.68 29.40
N LEU A 28 0.95 -24.74 30.17
CA LEU A 28 0.92 -24.67 31.65
C LEU A 28 2.02 -23.79 32.25
N HIS A 29 3.21 -23.70 31.63
CA HIS A 29 4.28 -22.79 32.07
C HIS A 29 4.03 -21.34 31.70
N ARG A 30 3.47 -21.06 30.52
CA ARG A 30 3.02 -19.69 30.17
C ARG A 30 1.91 -19.23 31.11
N HIS A 31 0.98 -20.10 31.51
CA HIS A 31 -0.18 -19.74 32.35
C HIS A 31 0.07 -19.65 33.87
N ALA A 32 1.21 -20.13 34.38
CA ALA A 32 1.54 -19.96 35.81
C ALA A 32 1.81 -18.48 36.18
N GLY A 33 2.18 -17.64 35.20
CA GLY A 33 2.25 -16.18 35.36
C GLY A 33 0.88 -15.49 35.42
N TYR A 34 -0.15 -16.06 34.80
CA TYR A 34 -1.47 -15.44 34.61
C TYR A 34 -2.40 -15.53 35.84
N ALA A 35 -2.07 -16.32 36.86
CA ALA A 35 -2.96 -16.57 38.01
C ALA A 35 -2.81 -15.59 39.19
N ALA A 36 -2.07 -14.48 39.03
CA ALA A 36 -1.74 -13.57 40.12
C ALA A 36 -2.58 -12.28 40.17
N ILE A 37 -3.85 -12.30 39.75
CA ILE A 37 -4.75 -11.15 39.92
C ILE A 37 -5.35 -11.18 41.35
N ARG A 38 -4.80 -10.35 42.24
CA ARG A 38 -5.33 -10.12 43.59
C ARG A 38 -6.50 -9.12 43.56
N LYS A 39 -7.74 -9.58 43.76
CA LYS A 39 -8.83 -8.73 44.29
C LYS A 39 -9.14 -9.08 45.76
N PRO A 40 -9.49 -8.09 46.61
CA PRO A 40 -9.79 -8.33 48.02
C PRO A 40 -11.19 -8.94 48.16
N GLY A 41 -11.29 -10.14 48.77
CA GLY A 41 -12.57 -10.75 49.13
C GLY A 41 -12.66 -12.28 49.02
N TRP A 42 -11.67 -12.95 48.40
CA TRP A 42 -11.74 -14.40 48.13
C TRP A 42 -11.10 -15.31 49.19
N GLU A 43 -10.53 -14.75 50.26
CA GLU A 43 -9.82 -15.54 51.30
C GLU A 43 -10.73 -16.42 52.16
N THR A 44 -12.05 -16.26 52.09
CA THR A 44 -12.98 -16.87 53.05
C THR A 44 -13.45 -18.29 52.69
N VAL A 45 -13.18 -18.80 51.48
CA VAL A 45 -13.74 -20.10 51.03
C VAL A 45 -12.81 -21.30 51.29
N CYS A 46 -11.52 -21.08 51.57
CA CYS A 46 -10.52 -22.17 51.59
C CYS A 46 -9.93 -22.50 52.98
N ARG A 47 -10.72 -22.39 54.06
CA ARG A 47 -10.32 -22.88 55.40
C ARG A 47 -11.34 -23.90 55.94
N LYS A 48 -11.30 -25.15 55.46
CA LYS A 48 -11.64 -26.40 56.20
C LYS A 48 -11.72 -27.62 55.26
N SER A 49 -10.63 -28.38 55.16
CA SER A 49 -10.55 -29.86 55.04
C SER A 49 -9.26 -30.25 54.31
N SER A 50 -8.38 -30.93 55.03
CA SER A 50 -7.06 -31.35 54.56
C SER A 50 -7.14 -32.63 53.75
N HIS A 51 -6.42 -32.62 52.61
CA HIS A 51 -5.89 -33.75 51.86
C HIS A 51 -6.68 -34.40 50.70
N CYS A 52 -8.01 -34.30 50.57
CA CYS A 52 -8.71 -34.88 49.39
C CYS A 52 -9.41 -33.85 48.49
N ARG A 53 -9.52 -32.58 48.92
CA ARG A 53 -10.15 -31.50 48.13
C ARG A 53 -9.22 -30.66 47.28
N LYS A 54 -7.89 -30.70 47.49
CA LYS A 54 -6.98 -29.80 46.75
C LYS A 54 -7.03 -30.03 45.23
N GLN A 55 -7.00 -31.27 44.75
CA GLN A 55 -7.09 -31.54 43.31
C GLN A 55 -8.48 -31.22 42.71
N ARG A 56 -9.57 -31.52 43.42
CA ARG A 56 -10.94 -31.21 42.94
C ARG A 56 -11.27 -29.73 43.01
N CYS A 57 -10.80 -29.00 44.03
CA CYS A 57 -10.93 -27.55 44.12
C CYS A 57 -10.06 -26.87 43.08
N SER A 58 -8.84 -27.36 42.80
CA SER A 58 -8.02 -26.83 41.70
C SER A 58 -8.67 -27.05 40.34
N LEU A 59 -9.28 -28.22 40.08
CA LEU A 59 -10.04 -28.46 38.85
C LEU A 59 -11.28 -27.57 38.75
N LEU A 60 -12.05 -27.43 39.83
CA LEU A 60 -13.26 -26.59 39.84
C LEU A 60 -12.93 -25.11 39.74
N LEU A 61 -11.85 -24.63 40.36
CA LEU A 61 -11.34 -23.27 40.16
C LEU A 61 -10.81 -23.08 38.75
N PHE A 62 -10.13 -24.08 38.18
CA PHE A 62 -9.69 -24.03 36.79
C PHE A 62 -10.87 -23.95 35.82
N PHE A 63 -11.91 -24.77 36.00
CA PHE A 63 -13.12 -24.71 35.17
C PHE A 63 -13.96 -23.46 35.42
N ALA A 64 -14.03 -22.95 36.65
CA ALA A 64 -14.75 -21.70 36.95
C ALA A 64 -14.00 -20.48 36.41
N CYS A 65 -12.66 -20.43 36.52
CA CYS A 65 -11.86 -19.38 35.89
C CYS A 65 -11.91 -19.49 34.36
N ALA A 66 -11.80 -20.69 33.79
CA ALA A 66 -11.89 -20.88 32.34
C ALA A 66 -13.27 -20.51 31.79
N ALA A 67 -14.35 -20.84 32.50
CA ALA A 67 -15.71 -20.44 32.13
C ALA A 67 -15.92 -18.92 32.29
N TRP A 68 -15.31 -18.29 33.30
CA TRP A 68 -15.41 -16.84 33.49
C TRP A 68 -14.60 -16.06 32.45
N TYR A 69 -13.43 -16.57 32.04
CA TYR A 69 -12.64 -15.99 30.94
C TYR A 69 -13.30 -16.20 29.58
N ALA A 70 -14.02 -17.30 29.37
CA ALA A 70 -14.72 -17.57 28.11
C ALA A 70 -15.88 -16.60 27.82
N ASP A 71 -16.44 -15.96 28.86
CA ASP A 71 -17.47 -14.92 28.71
C ASP A 71 -16.89 -13.50 28.61
N ALA A 72 -15.57 -13.33 28.80
CA ALA A 72 -14.92 -12.02 28.83
C ALA A 72 -14.34 -11.60 27.47
N LEU A 73 -13.87 -12.54 26.65
CA LEU A 73 -13.22 -12.17 25.37
C LEU A 73 -14.27 -11.96 24.28
N SER A 74 -14.28 -10.75 23.73
CA SER A 74 -15.19 -10.39 22.64
C SER A 74 -14.47 -9.63 21.54
N VAL A 75 -14.96 -9.80 20.31
CA VAL A 75 -14.48 -9.10 19.12
C VAL A 75 -15.66 -8.49 18.39
N SER A 76 -15.61 -7.19 18.14
CA SER A 76 -16.60 -6.52 17.30
C SER A 76 -16.12 -6.49 15.86
N THR A 77 -16.95 -6.92 14.92
CA THR A 77 -16.64 -6.89 13.48
C THR A 77 -17.50 -5.88 12.75
N SER A 78 -16.93 -5.22 11.74
CA SER A 78 -17.63 -4.33 10.82
C SER A 78 -17.29 -4.72 9.38
N GLY A 79 -18.28 -4.64 8.47
CA GLY A 79 -18.08 -4.88 7.03
C GLY A 79 -17.71 -6.31 6.65
N LEU A 80 -17.92 -7.28 7.55
CA LEU A 80 -17.62 -8.70 7.32
C LEU A 80 -18.90 -9.51 7.11
N ASN A 81 -18.87 -10.44 6.16
CA ASN A 81 -19.94 -11.42 6.02
C ASN A 81 -19.82 -12.55 7.06
N ALA A 82 -20.86 -13.38 7.19
CA ALA A 82 -20.90 -14.44 8.20
C ALA A 82 -19.75 -15.46 8.09
N ALA A 83 -19.27 -15.76 6.88
CA ALA A 83 -18.14 -16.68 6.70
C ALA A 83 -16.82 -16.04 7.19
N GLU A 84 -16.62 -14.75 6.90
CA GLU A 84 -15.46 -14.00 7.37
C GLU A 84 -15.45 -13.84 8.90
N GLN A 85 -16.62 -13.62 9.50
CA GLN A 85 -16.76 -13.58 10.96
C GLN A 85 -16.36 -14.91 11.62
N VAL A 86 -16.69 -16.04 10.99
CA VAL A 86 -16.25 -17.37 11.45
C VAL A 86 -14.72 -17.50 11.31
N CYS A 87 -14.12 -17.03 10.22
CA CYS A 87 -12.67 -17.02 10.07
C CYS A 87 -11.98 -16.20 11.17
N VAL A 88 -12.54 -15.04 11.53
CA VAL A 88 -12.04 -14.23 12.66
C VAL A 88 -12.14 -15.02 13.97
N ALA A 89 -13.29 -15.63 14.25
CA ALA A 89 -13.46 -16.45 15.47
C ALA A 89 -12.45 -17.60 15.54
N ASP A 90 -12.25 -18.32 14.43
CA ASP A 90 -11.35 -19.45 14.33
C ASP A 90 -9.87 -19.03 14.46
N ALA A 91 -9.48 -17.90 13.83
CA ALA A 91 -8.15 -17.33 13.96
C ALA A 91 -7.87 -16.90 15.41
N MET A 92 -8.82 -16.23 16.05
CA MET A 92 -8.72 -15.87 17.46
C MET A 92 -8.60 -17.09 18.38
N LEU A 93 -9.40 -18.13 18.13
CA LEU A 93 -9.32 -19.39 18.87
C LEU A 93 -7.98 -20.09 18.68
N ALA A 94 -7.45 -20.08 17.46
CA ALA A 94 -6.15 -20.69 17.16
C ALA A 94 -4.99 -19.93 17.83
N ALA A 95 -5.02 -18.60 17.82
CA ALA A 95 -3.99 -17.76 18.43
C ALA A 95 -4.01 -17.81 19.96
N THR A 96 -5.20 -17.73 20.58
CA THR A 96 -5.30 -17.62 22.05
C THR A 96 -5.61 -18.93 22.76
N GLY A 97 -6.19 -19.92 22.06
CA GLY A 97 -6.73 -21.13 22.65
C GLY A 97 -8.09 -20.96 23.35
N PHE A 98 -8.71 -19.76 23.26
CA PHE A 98 -10.00 -19.44 23.88
C PHE A 98 -11.07 -19.15 22.83
N GLN A 99 -12.32 -19.44 23.16
CA GLN A 99 -13.45 -19.01 22.31
C GLN A 99 -13.70 -17.53 22.50
N TRP A 100 -13.98 -16.84 21.40
CA TRP A 100 -14.30 -15.42 21.37
C TRP A 100 -15.75 -15.20 20.95
N ARG A 101 -16.42 -14.27 21.62
CA ARG A 101 -17.74 -13.81 21.18
C ARG A 101 -17.57 -12.82 20.04
N VAL A 102 -18.07 -13.16 18.85
CA VAL A 102 -18.07 -12.25 17.69
C VAL A 102 -19.39 -11.48 17.64
N THR A 103 -19.30 -10.16 17.60
CA THR A 103 -20.45 -9.26 17.49
C THR A 103 -20.35 -8.46 16.19
N ASP A 104 -21.27 -8.69 15.26
CA ASP A 104 -21.36 -7.88 14.04
C ASP A 104 -22.12 -6.58 14.33
N THR A 105 -21.47 -5.46 14.05
CA THR A 105 -22.09 -4.13 14.23
C THR A 105 -22.39 -3.44 12.91
N ASN A 106 -21.84 -3.96 11.80
CA ASN A 106 -21.88 -3.45 10.43
C ASN A 106 -22.21 -1.94 10.23
N PRO A 107 -21.52 -0.97 10.87
CA PRO A 107 -22.02 0.39 10.90
C PRO A 107 -21.31 1.33 9.91
N THR A 108 -20.11 1.00 9.42
CA THR A 108 -19.25 1.94 8.68
C THR A 108 -18.88 1.49 7.27
N GLY A 109 -19.27 0.27 6.87
CA GLY A 109 -18.83 -0.35 5.61
C GLY A 109 -17.33 -0.66 5.53
N ARG A 110 -16.55 -0.26 6.55
CA ARG A 110 -15.13 -0.62 6.67
C ARG A 110 -14.99 -2.02 7.25
N ARG A 111 -14.02 -2.75 6.72
CA ARG A 111 -13.66 -4.10 7.15
C ARG A 111 -12.73 -3.99 8.34
N ALA A 112 -13.25 -4.25 9.53
CA ALA A 112 -12.47 -4.18 10.76
C ALA A 112 -12.89 -5.25 11.77
N ALA A 113 -11.95 -5.67 12.62
CA ALA A 113 -12.23 -6.42 13.84
C ALA A 113 -11.52 -5.76 15.04
N LEU A 114 -12.31 -5.37 16.04
CA LEU A 114 -11.85 -4.72 17.26
C LEU A 114 -11.84 -5.73 18.41
N LEU A 115 -10.68 -5.97 19.00
CA LEU A 115 -10.50 -6.90 20.12
C LEU A 115 -10.77 -6.17 21.43
N HIS A 116 -11.68 -6.69 22.25
CA HIS A 116 -12.06 -6.13 23.55
C HIS A 116 -11.47 -6.94 24.70
N ASP A 117 -11.44 -6.32 25.88
CA ASP A 117 -11.22 -7.00 27.17
C ASP A 117 -9.90 -7.78 27.28
N LEU A 118 -8.89 -7.37 26.53
CA LEU A 118 -7.52 -7.90 26.64
C LEU A 118 -6.84 -7.34 27.89
N ALA A 119 -6.11 -8.20 28.60
CA ALA A 119 -5.38 -7.79 29.80
C ALA A 119 -4.20 -6.88 29.44
N GLU A 120 -3.94 -5.83 30.23
CA GLU A 120 -2.83 -4.88 30.02
C GLU A 120 -1.44 -5.54 29.99
N GLU A 121 -1.28 -6.73 30.57
CA GLU A 121 0.00 -7.45 30.61
C GLU A 121 0.31 -8.26 29.33
N GLN A 122 -0.62 -8.34 28.37
CA GLN A 122 -0.40 -9.04 27.12
C GLN A 122 0.31 -8.16 26.09
N ASP A 123 1.24 -8.77 25.34
CA ASP A 123 1.76 -8.17 24.13
C ASP A 123 0.67 -8.22 23.05
N HIS A 124 -0.12 -7.16 22.99
CA HIS A 124 -1.26 -7.07 22.08
C HIS A 124 -0.85 -7.07 20.61
N GLN A 125 0.33 -6.51 20.29
CA GLN A 125 0.82 -6.49 18.92
C GLN A 125 1.16 -7.90 18.45
N GLN A 126 1.82 -8.70 19.29
CA GLN A 126 2.10 -10.09 18.97
C GLN A 126 0.81 -10.89 18.66
N LEU A 127 -0.26 -10.65 19.42
CA LEU A 127 -1.55 -11.28 19.17
C LEU A 127 -2.16 -10.83 17.84
N ILE A 128 -2.14 -9.53 17.55
CA ILE A 128 -2.65 -8.96 16.29
C ILE A 128 -1.89 -9.58 15.10
N ASP A 129 -0.56 -9.65 15.18
CA ASP A 129 0.29 -10.23 14.12
C ASP A 129 -0.01 -11.71 13.90
N GLU A 130 -0.21 -12.48 14.98
CA GLU A 130 -0.54 -13.91 14.91
C GLU A 130 -1.92 -14.14 14.29
N VAL A 131 -2.92 -13.35 14.68
CA VAL A 131 -4.27 -13.42 14.11
C VAL A 131 -4.27 -13.00 12.63
N ALA A 132 -3.55 -11.93 12.27
CA ALA A 132 -3.39 -11.51 10.88
C ALA A 132 -2.80 -12.63 10.02
N ALA A 133 -1.70 -13.24 10.47
CA ALA A 133 -1.06 -14.35 9.76
C ALA A 133 -1.98 -15.57 9.58
N LEU A 134 -2.82 -15.86 10.56
CA LEU A 134 -3.82 -16.93 10.48
C LEU A 134 -4.94 -16.62 9.48
N LEU A 135 -5.41 -15.36 9.43
CA LEU A 135 -6.41 -14.91 8.48
C LEU A 135 -5.88 -14.94 7.04
N ASP A 136 -4.64 -14.50 6.84
CA ASP A 136 -3.94 -14.60 5.55
C ASP A 136 -3.82 -16.07 5.11
N ALA A 137 -3.43 -16.97 6.02
CA ALA A 137 -3.33 -18.40 5.73
C ALA A 137 -4.69 -19.05 5.42
N ALA A 138 -5.77 -18.56 6.05
CA ALA A 138 -7.14 -18.98 5.76
C ALA A 138 -7.66 -18.47 4.41
N SER A 139 -6.85 -17.70 3.67
CA SER A 139 -7.24 -17.10 2.38
C SER A 139 -8.51 -16.25 2.51
N VAL A 140 -8.67 -15.54 3.62
CA VAL A 140 -9.70 -14.49 3.71
C VAL A 140 -9.37 -13.50 2.59
N GLN A 141 -10.20 -13.49 1.55
CA GLN A 141 -9.84 -12.92 0.26
C GLN A 141 -9.56 -11.41 0.30
N SER A 142 -10.01 -10.76 1.37
CA SER A 142 -9.98 -9.32 1.54
C SER A 142 -9.34 -8.93 2.88
N PRO A 143 -8.34 -8.03 2.86
CA PRO A 143 -7.68 -7.47 4.04
C PRO A 143 -8.64 -7.00 5.13
N LEU A 144 -8.15 -6.96 6.37
CA LEU A 144 -8.93 -6.65 7.57
C LEU A 144 -8.13 -5.77 8.52
N LEU A 145 -8.68 -4.60 8.87
CA LEU A 145 -8.10 -3.80 9.95
C LEU A 145 -8.32 -4.52 11.30
N LEU A 146 -7.23 -5.00 11.91
CA LEU A 146 -7.23 -5.55 13.26
C LEU A 146 -6.73 -4.48 14.23
N SER A 147 -7.51 -4.21 15.28
CA SER A 147 -7.10 -3.22 16.28
C SER A 147 -7.69 -3.55 17.65
N LEU A 148 -7.14 -2.92 18.68
CA LEU A 148 -7.70 -2.97 20.02
C LEU A 148 -8.86 -2.01 20.14
N ALA A 149 -9.91 -2.45 20.83
CA ALA A 149 -10.99 -1.57 21.20
C ALA A 149 -10.54 -0.56 22.27
N PRO A 150 -10.91 0.73 22.15
CA PRO A 150 -10.78 1.69 23.23
C PRO A 150 -11.38 1.18 24.54
N ALA A 151 -10.69 1.38 25.67
CA ALA A 151 -11.10 0.87 26.99
C ALA A 151 -12.48 1.36 27.49
N ALA A 152 -13.06 2.38 26.85
CA ALA A 152 -14.33 3.00 27.23
C ALA A 152 -15.52 2.56 26.37
N LEU A 153 -15.40 1.52 25.55
CA LEU A 153 -16.53 0.97 24.81
C LEU A 153 -17.50 0.26 25.74
N ASP A 154 -18.60 0.93 26.07
CA ASP A 154 -19.78 0.30 26.66
C ASP A 154 -20.40 -0.61 25.59
N GLY A 155 -20.00 -1.89 25.64
CA GLY A 155 -20.28 -2.89 24.62
C GLY A 155 -21.77 -3.02 24.31
N GLU A 156 -22.04 -3.12 23.01
CA GLU A 156 -23.31 -3.37 22.30
C GLU A 156 -23.95 -2.19 21.55
N ASP A 157 -23.62 -0.92 21.84
CA ASP A 157 -24.15 0.20 21.03
C ASP A 157 -23.46 0.27 19.65
N PRO A 158 -24.19 0.06 18.52
CA PRO A 158 -23.58 0.08 17.19
C PRO A 158 -22.93 1.42 16.84
N ALA A 159 -23.45 2.54 17.36
CA ALA A 159 -22.88 3.87 17.09
C ALA A 159 -21.52 4.06 17.79
N SER A 160 -21.40 3.60 19.03
CA SER A 160 -20.14 3.59 19.78
C SER A 160 -19.09 2.70 19.09
N VAL A 161 -19.48 1.52 18.60
CA VAL A 161 -18.56 0.65 17.83
C VAL A 161 -18.17 1.29 16.50
N ALA A 162 -19.08 1.96 15.82
CA ALA A 162 -18.77 2.72 14.60
C ALA A 162 -17.70 3.77 14.83
N ALA A 163 -17.85 4.56 15.90
CA ALA A 163 -16.90 5.59 16.29
C ALA A 163 -15.52 4.98 16.63
N ALA A 164 -15.50 3.84 17.31
CA ALA A 164 -14.27 3.13 17.61
C ALA A 164 -13.56 2.55 16.37
N VAL A 165 -14.32 2.02 15.40
CA VAL A 165 -13.76 1.57 14.12
C VAL A 165 -13.17 2.75 13.35
N GLU A 166 -13.84 3.91 13.38
CA GLU A 166 -13.32 5.14 12.78
C GLU A 166 -12.03 5.60 13.46
N GLU A 167 -12.01 5.64 14.80
CA GLU A 167 -10.84 6.01 15.59
C GLU A 167 -9.66 5.08 15.33
N ALA A 168 -9.87 3.76 15.38
CA ALA A 168 -8.84 2.75 15.09
C ALA A 168 -8.26 2.93 13.68
N TYR A 169 -9.11 3.19 12.69
CA TYR A 169 -8.67 3.48 11.33
C TYR A 169 -7.83 4.76 11.26
N LEU A 170 -8.27 5.85 11.90
CA LEU A 170 -7.53 7.12 11.88
C LEU A 170 -6.17 7.00 12.57
N LEU A 171 -6.11 6.25 13.68
CA LEU A 171 -4.85 5.93 14.36
C LEU A 171 -3.91 5.12 13.44
N HIS A 172 -4.43 4.09 12.78
CA HIS A 172 -3.67 3.27 11.83
C HIS A 172 -3.15 4.11 10.65
N VAL A 173 -4.00 4.96 10.06
CA VAL A 173 -3.60 5.89 8.99
C VAL A 173 -2.47 6.81 9.45
N ALA A 174 -2.55 7.34 10.68
CA ALA A 174 -1.53 8.23 11.23
C ALA A 174 -0.22 7.49 11.58
N GLU A 175 -0.31 6.30 12.17
CA GLU A 175 0.84 5.48 12.57
C GLU A 175 1.73 5.14 11.37
N TYR A 176 1.12 4.78 10.24
CA TYR A 176 1.84 4.39 9.03
C TYR A 176 2.01 5.53 8.01
N GLY A 177 1.64 6.77 8.38
CA GLY A 177 1.76 7.95 7.52
C GLY A 177 1.01 7.79 6.18
N LEU A 178 -0.10 7.06 6.15
CA LEU A 178 -0.76 6.64 4.91
C LEU A 178 -1.35 7.82 4.12
N CYS A 179 -1.58 8.94 4.80
CA CYS A 179 -2.14 10.17 4.25
C CYS A 179 -1.22 11.38 4.50
N ASP A 180 0.07 11.15 4.75
CA ASP A 180 1.03 12.24 5.03
C ASP A 180 1.22 13.09 3.77
N PRO A 181 0.82 14.38 3.81
CA PRO A 181 0.92 15.24 2.65
C PRO A 181 2.39 15.48 2.30
N VAL A 182 2.65 15.61 1.00
CA VAL A 182 3.96 16.07 0.55
C VAL A 182 4.28 17.45 1.11
N GLU A 183 5.55 17.65 1.46
CA GLU A 183 6.05 18.98 1.81
C GLU A 183 5.90 19.93 0.61
N THR A 184 5.43 21.14 0.91
CA THR A 184 5.24 22.19 -0.07
C THR A 184 5.71 23.54 0.48
N HIS A 185 5.94 24.47 -0.43
CA HIS A 185 6.19 25.88 -0.12
C HIS A 185 5.43 26.77 -1.09
N HIS A 186 5.43 28.07 -0.81
CA HIS A 186 4.84 29.05 -1.71
C HIS A 186 5.63 29.12 -3.02
N ILE A 187 4.93 28.97 -4.15
CA ILE A 187 5.47 29.05 -5.50
C ILE A 187 4.87 30.22 -6.27
N SER A 188 5.61 30.76 -7.25
CA SER A 188 5.09 31.76 -8.19
C SER A 188 4.50 31.13 -9.46
N TRP A 189 4.76 29.84 -9.69
CA TRP A 189 4.22 29.09 -10.81
C TRP A 189 2.72 28.83 -10.64
N THR A 190 1.98 28.81 -11.74
CA THR A 190 0.53 28.52 -11.75
C THR A 190 0.21 27.40 -12.74
N ALA A 191 -0.91 26.70 -12.52
CA ALA A 191 -1.36 25.60 -13.37
C ALA A 191 -1.54 26.00 -14.85
N GLU A 192 -1.81 27.27 -15.14
CA GLU A 192 -1.96 27.80 -16.50
C GLU A 192 -0.65 27.76 -17.32
N CYS A 193 0.50 27.63 -16.66
CA CYS A 193 1.79 27.43 -17.32
C CYS A 193 1.94 26.01 -17.89
N ALA A 194 1.09 25.06 -17.50
CA ALA A 194 1.12 23.70 -18.02
C ALA A 194 0.51 23.64 -19.43
N ALA A 195 1.30 23.17 -20.40
CA ALA A 195 0.86 22.96 -21.77
C ALA A 195 0.68 21.46 -22.04
N PRO A 196 -0.53 20.99 -22.39
CA PRO A 196 -0.75 19.59 -22.74
C PRO A 196 -0.08 19.27 -24.08
N VAL A 197 0.80 18.26 -24.05
CA VAL A 197 1.41 17.66 -25.24
C VAL A 197 0.62 16.43 -25.67
N SER A 198 0.16 15.65 -24.69
CA SER A 198 -0.62 14.43 -24.90
C SER A 198 -1.52 14.19 -23.68
N ASN A 199 -2.72 13.66 -23.92
CA ASN A 199 -3.70 13.28 -22.90
C ASN A 199 -4.48 12.09 -23.45
N VAL A 200 -4.04 10.88 -23.09
CA VAL A 200 -4.49 9.63 -23.70
C VAL A 200 -5.14 8.75 -22.65
N LEU A 201 -6.25 8.15 -23.03
CA LEU A 201 -6.91 7.08 -22.28
C LEU A 201 -6.52 5.71 -22.85
N LEU A 202 -6.16 4.80 -21.96
CA LEU A 202 -5.77 3.41 -22.22
C LEU A 202 -6.69 2.48 -21.41
N ASP A 203 -6.99 1.30 -21.95
CA ASP A 203 -7.69 0.26 -21.18
C ASP A 203 -6.76 -0.24 -20.06
N ALA A 204 -7.28 -0.34 -18.83
CA ALA A 204 -6.53 -0.65 -17.62
C ALA A 204 -6.86 -2.03 -17.05
N ALA A 205 -6.88 -2.18 -15.71
CA ALA A 205 -7.29 -3.40 -15.05
C ALA A 205 -8.74 -3.79 -15.40
N HIS A 206 -8.96 -5.08 -15.63
CA HIS A 206 -10.30 -5.64 -15.77
C HIS A 206 -10.85 -5.98 -14.38
N ASP A 207 -11.91 -5.31 -13.96
CA ASP A 207 -12.62 -5.67 -12.74
C ASP A 207 -13.41 -6.96 -13.01
N GLY A 208 -12.88 -8.08 -12.52
CA GLY A 208 -13.52 -9.39 -12.65
C GLY A 208 -14.89 -9.50 -12.00
N ALA A 209 -15.22 -8.63 -11.03
CA ALA A 209 -16.51 -8.64 -10.34
C ALA A 209 -17.60 -7.91 -11.14
N SER A 210 -17.29 -6.74 -11.69
CA SER A 210 -18.25 -5.98 -12.53
C SER A 210 -18.19 -6.33 -14.02
N GLY A 211 -17.13 -7.02 -14.46
CA GLY A 211 -16.86 -7.27 -15.88
C GLY A 211 -16.51 -6.00 -16.66
N ARG A 212 -16.22 -4.89 -15.97
CA ARG A 212 -15.87 -3.61 -16.59
C ARG A 212 -14.36 -3.45 -16.67
N TRP A 213 -13.91 -2.93 -17.81
CA TRP A 213 -12.56 -2.40 -17.95
C TRP A 213 -12.50 -1.04 -17.29
N ASP A 214 -11.55 -0.88 -16.36
CA ASP A 214 -11.17 0.42 -15.89
C ASP A 214 -10.34 1.15 -16.97
N VAL A 215 -10.23 2.47 -16.89
CA VAL A 215 -9.58 3.29 -17.91
C VAL A 215 -8.47 4.12 -17.29
N SER A 216 -7.23 3.78 -17.64
CA SER A 216 -6.06 4.51 -17.20
C SER A 216 -5.79 5.72 -18.08
N ARG A 217 -5.05 6.67 -17.54
CA ARG A 217 -4.69 7.90 -18.23
C ARG A 217 -3.18 8.13 -18.21
N VAL A 218 -2.66 8.62 -19.34
CA VAL A 218 -1.29 9.11 -19.49
C VAL A 218 -1.34 10.53 -20.04
N VAL A 219 -0.67 11.46 -19.36
CA VAL A 219 -0.69 12.89 -19.66
C VAL A 219 0.73 13.40 -19.74
N ALA A 220 1.14 13.94 -20.89
CA ALA A 220 2.43 14.58 -21.06
C ALA A 220 2.27 16.10 -21.10
N LEU A 221 3.04 16.80 -20.27
CA LEU A 221 2.95 18.24 -20.05
C LEU A 221 4.32 18.91 -20.21
N ASP A 222 4.34 20.02 -20.91
CA ASP A 222 5.46 20.96 -20.92
C ASP A 222 5.12 22.17 -20.02
N GLY A 223 6.13 22.90 -19.54
CA GLY A 223 5.95 24.13 -18.76
C GLY A 223 5.69 23.96 -17.25
N VAL A 224 5.46 22.73 -16.78
CA VAL A 224 5.39 22.44 -15.32
C VAL A 224 6.78 22.51 -14.70
N VAL A 225 7.77 21.88 -15.33
CA VAL A 225 9.18 21.93 -14.92
C VAL A 225 9.93 22.84 -15.88
N ASP A 226 10.19 24.08 -15.45
CA ASP A 226 11.01 25.02 -16.20
C ASP A 226 12.51 24.65 -16.14
N GLU A 227 13.33 25.35 -16.93
CA GLU A 227 14.76 25.11 -17.02
C GLU A 227 15.51 25.36 -15.69
N ALA A 228 15.01 26.24 -14.82
CA ALA A 228 15.64 26.47 -13.52
C ALA A 228 15.39 25.29 -12.58
N LEU A 229 14.15 24.82 -12.48
CA LEU A 229 13.79 23.65 -11.70
C LEU A 229 14.45 22.38 -12.25
N ARG A 230 14.42 22.16 -13.57
CA ARG A 230 15.05 21.01 -14.23
C ARG A 230 16.54 20.90 -13.89
N ARG A 231 17.29 22.00 -13.96
CA ARG A 231 18.73 22.01 -13.60
C ARG A 231 18.97 21.66 -12.14
N ARG A 232 18.16 22.21 -11.24
CA ARG A 232 18.26 21.90 -9.80
C ARG A 232 17.94 20.43 -9.53
N LEU A 233 16.87 19.89 -10.11
CA LEU A 233 16.54 18.47 -10.02
C LEU A 233 17.67 17.57 -10.57
N LEU A 234 18.22 17.90 -11.75
CA LEU A 234 19.33 17.16 -12.33
C LEU A 234 20.57 17.18 -11.44
N SER A 235 20.89 18.32 -10.81
CA SER A 235 22.05 18.43 -9.91
C SER A 235 21.97 17.51 -8.68
N LEU A 236 20.76 17.13 -8.25
CA LEU A 236 20.59 16.18 -7.15
C LEU A 236 21.02 14.75 -7.52
N LEU A 237 21.15 14.46 -8.82
CA LEU A 237 21.50 13.14 -9.34
C LEU A 237 23.01 12.92 -9.51
N GLY A 238 23.85 13.85 -9.03
CA GLY A 238 25.31 13.72 -9.01
C GLY A 238 25.90 14.09 -7.66
N ASP A 239 27.21 13.87 -7.49
CA ASP A 239 27.90 14.08 -6.21
C ASP A 239 29.17 14.93 -6.33
N GLY A 240 29.33 15.69 -7.42
CA GLY A 240 30.49 16.56 -7.57
C GLY A 240 30.25 17.76 -8.48
N ASP A 241 30.91 18.85 -8.13
CA ASP A 241 30.93 20.09 -8.90
C ASP A 241 31.54 19.90 -10.31
N ASP A 242 32.24 18.78 -10.53
CA ASP A 242 32.89 18.38 -11.77
C ASP A 242 32.05 17.42 -12.63
N TRP A 243 30.89 16.95 -12.14
CA TRP A 243 30.04 16.05 -12.92
C TRP A 243 29.39 16.79 -14.09
N GLU A 244 29.66 16.30 -15.29
CA GLU A 244 29.03 16.75 -16.53
C GLU A 244 27.96 15.73 -16.97
N PRO A 245 26.66 16.01 -16.79
CA PRO A 245 25.59 15.05 -17.10
C PRO A 245 25.61 14.53 -18.54
N ALA A 246 26.08 15.35 -19.49
CA ALA A 246 26.19 14.99 -20.90
C ALA A 246 27.27 13.92 -21.19
N ARG A 247 28.22 13.70 -20.27
CA ARG A 247 29.29 12.68 -20.42
C ARG A 247 28.91 11.30 -19.90
N GLY A 248 27.82 11.20 -19.12
CA GLY A 248 27.38 9.94 -18.54
C GLY A 248 26.92 10.07 -17.08
N PRO A 249 26.33 8.99 -16.53
CA PRO A 249 25.96 8.90 -15.12
C PRO A 249 27.18 9.07 -14.19
N ASP A 250 27.00 9.78 -13.08
CA ASP A 250 28.03 9.92 -12.05
C ASP A 250 28.20 8.59 -11.30
N ARG A 251 29.29 7.86 -11.60
CA ARG A 251 29.56 6.52 -11.03
C ARG A 251 29.72 6.49 -9.51
N ARG A 252 29.82 7.64 -8.84
CA ARG A 252 29.81 7.72 -7.37
C ARG A 252 28.43 7.39 -6.79
N VAL A 253 27.37 7.76 -7.51
CA VAL A 253 25.98 7.65 -7.04
C VAL A 253 25.06 6.90 -7.99
N TRP A 254 25.52 6.58 -9.20
CA TRP A 254 24.84 5.72 -10.15
C TRP A 254 25.55 4.37 -10.25
N HIS A 255 24.76 3.30 -10.29
CA HIS A 255 25.24 1.95 -10.45
C HIS A 255 24.56 1.30 -11.65
N ASP A 256 25.36 0.67 -12.50
CA ASP A 256 24.88 -0.11 -13.63
C ASP A 256 24.01 -1.27 -13.13
N ARG A 257 22.88 -1.48 -13.80
CA ARG A 257 21.87 -2.51 -13.48
C ARG A 257 21.29 -2.43 -12.07
N ALA A 258 21.38 -1.27 -11.43
CA ALA A 258 20.84 -1.06 -10.09
C ALA A 258 19.45 -0.43 -10.10
N PHE A 259 18.90 -0.12 -11.27
CA PHE A 259 17.52 0.36 -11.36
C PHE A 259 16.56 -0.78 -10.98
N SER A 260 15.84 -0.58 -9.88
CA SER A 260 14.81 -1.48 -9.37
C SER A 260 13.70 -0.64 -8.77
N ASP A 261 12.48 -0.77 -9.30
CA ASP A 261 11.31 -0.04 -8.82
C ASP A 261 10.07 -0.94 -8.68
N THR A 262 10.23 -2.27 -8.78
CA THR A 262 9.15 -3.26 -8.62
C THR A 262 9.45 -4.26 -7.51
N THR A 263 8.39 -4.85 -6.94
CA THR A 263 8.46 -5.86 -5.86
C THR A 263 8.80 -7.27 -6.34
N GLN A 264 8.95 -7.49 -7.65
CA GLN A 264 9.16 -8.83 -8.21
C GLN A 264 10.61 -9.30 -7.99
N HIS A 265 10.88 -9.88 -6.81
CA HIS A 265 12.06 -10.70 -6.54
C HIS A 265 11.98 -12.02 -7.30
N GLY A 266 12.21 -11.99 -8.61
CA GLY A 266 12.13 -13.20 -9.43
C GLY A 266 12.68 -13.03 -10.82
N ALA A 267 14.02 -13.07 -10.96
CA ALA A 267 14.87 -13.54 -12.08
C ALA A 267 14.48 -13.29 -13.56
N SER A 268 13.42 -12.58 -13.87
CA SER A 268 13.08 -12.08 -15.19
C SER A 268 13.72 -10.71 -15.30
N HIS A 269 14.96 -10.69 -15.79
CA HIS A 269 15.77 -9.49 -16.07
C HIS A 269 15.07 -8.55 -17.07
N SER A 270 14.02 -7.84 -16.67
CA SER A 270 13.39 -6.80 -17.47
C SER A 270 14.14 -5.48 -17.31
N GLY A 271 15.44 -5.51 -17.62
CA GLY A 271 16.21 -4.32 -17.94
C GLY A 271 17.38 -3.95 -17.04
N ALA A 272 18.59 -4.19 -17.54
CA ALA A 272 19.80 -3.57 -17.04
C ALA A 272 19.74 -2.07 -17.39
N SER A 273 19.54 -1.19 -16.43
CA SER A 273 19.74 0.25 -16.63
C SER A 273 20.38 0.86 -15.40
N TRP A 274 21.00 2.02 -15.58
CA TRP A 274 21.59 2.79 -14.49
C TRP A 274 20.50 3.23 -13.49
N GLY A 275 20.72 2.90 -12.22
CA GLY A 275 19.92 3.36 -11.09
C GLY A 275 20.78 4.11 -10.08
N LEU A 276 20.15 5.02 -9.31
CA LEU A 276 20.81 5.67 -8.20
C LEU A 276 21.10 4.69 -7.05
N SER A 277 22.15 4.96 -6.28
CA SER A 277 22.45 4.23 -5.06
C SER A 277 21.32 4.40 -4.04
N GLY A 278 21.09 3.36 -3.21
CA GLY A 278 20.06 3.42 -2.16
C GLY A 278 20.29 4.56 -1.16
N GLU A 279 21.55 4.95 -0.90
CA GLU A 279 21.87 6.12 -0.08
C GLU A 279 21.41 7.42 -0.74
N ARG A 280 21.67 7.57 -2.05
CA ARG A 280 21.22 8.75 -2.78
C ARG A 280 19.69 8.82 -2.86
N ILE A 281 19.02 7.69 -3.11
CA ILE A 281 17.55 7.64 -3.09
C ILE A 281 17.00 8.01 -1.72
N ARG A 282 17.54 7.44 -0.63
CA ARG A 282 17.13 7.82 0.74
C ARG A 282 17.30 9.32 1.00
N ALA A 283 18.40 9.92 0.53
CA ALA A 283 18.60 11.37 0.64
C ALA A 283 17.54 12.19 -0.12
N LEU A 284 17.07 11.73 -1.28
CA LEU A 284 15.96 12.37 -2.00
C LEU A 284 14.61 12.17 -1.30
N CYS A 285 14.44 11.05 -0.60
CA CYS A 285 13.21 10.66 0.09
C CYS A 285 13.04 11.25 1.48
N GLN A 286 14.06 11.91 2.06
CA GLN A 286 13.97 12.51 3.40
C GLN A 286 12.74 13.39 3.56
N THR A 287 12.17 13.38 4.77
CA THR A 287 11.03 14.21 5.20
C THR A 287 11.34 14.88 6.53
N ALA A 288 10.64 15.98 6.82
CA ALA A 288 10.67 16.67 8.10
C ALA A 288 10.30 15.76 9.28
N ASN A 289 9.36 14.82 9.05
CA ASN A 289 8.90 13.87 10.06
C ASN A 289 10.00 12.90 10.50
N GLU A 290 10.95 12.59 9.61
CA GLU A 290 12.11 11.73 9.88
C GLU A 290 13.34 12.51 10.39
N GLY A 291 13.19 13.81 10.70
CA GLY A 291 14.27 14.68 11.15
C GLY A 291 15.24 15.13 10.04
N GLY A 292 14.90 14.87 8.78
CA GLY A 292 15.57 15.40 7.59
C GLY A 292 14.80 16.56 6.96
N ALA A 293 15.24 17.03 5.80
CA ALA A 293 14.43 17.90 4.96
C ALA A 293 14.61 17.44 3.50
N PRO A 294 13.52 17.26 2.73
CA PRO A 294 13.64 16.94 1.32
C PRO A 294 14.41 18.04 0.60
N PRO A 295 15.19 17.72 -0.44
CA PRO A 295 15.89 18.73 -1.20
C PRO A 295 14.91 19.79 -1.75
N GLU A 296 15.29 21.06 -1.70
CA GLU A 296 14.40 22.18 -2.06
C GLU A 296 13.81 22.06 -3.48
N ALA A 297 14.56 21.48 -4.43
CA ALA A 297 14.07 21.25 -5.79
C ALA A 297 12.96 20.16 -5.86
N ILE A 298 13.00 19.18 -4.95
CA ILE A 298 11.94 18.17 -4.82
C ILE A 298 10.70 18.82 -4.22
N VAL A 299 10.85 19.69 -3.20
CA VAL A 299 9.74 20.46 -2.60
C VAL A 299 9.09 21.40 -3.61
N GLU A 300 9.87 22.08 -4.46
CA GLU A 300 9.35 22.92 -5.54
C GLU A 300 8.54 22.09 -6.55
N LEU A 301 9.04 20.92 -6.97
CA LEU A 301 8.31 20.01 -7.85
C LEU A 301 6.99 19.53 -7.21
N GLN A 302 7.04 19.09 -5.95
CA GLN A 302 5.86 18.68 -5.17
C GLN A 302 4.84 19.81 -5.09
N SER A 303 5.29 21.05 -4.87
CA SER A 303 4.41 22.22 -4.77
C SER A 303 3.69 22.52 -6.09
N ARG A 304 4.40 22.43 -7.22
CA ARG A 304 3.79 22.60 -8.56
C ARG A 304 2.82 21.47 -8.88
N LEU A 305 3.13 20.23 -8.50
CA LEU A 305 2.24 19.09 -8.67
C LEU A 305 0.97 19.25 -7.83
N CYS A 306 1.08 19.68 -6.58
CA CYS A 306 -0.07 19.98 -5.71
C CYS A 306 -0.96 21.08 -6.31
N GLU A 307 -0.37 22.17 -6.81
CA GLU A 307 -1.13 23.25 -7.45
C GLU A 307 -1.82 22.79 -8.74
N LEU A 308 -1.11 22.04 -9.58
CA LEU A 308 -1.64 21.48 -10.82
C LEU A 308 -2.82 20.53 -10.56
N LEU A 309 -2.64 19.58 -9.64
CA LEU A 309 -3.67 18.59 -9.32
C LEU A 309 -4.87 19.22 -8.63
N ARG A 310 -4.67 20.23 -7.77
CA ARG A 310 -5.77 21.02 -7.22
C ARG A 310 -6.56 21.72 -8.33
N HIS A 311 -5.88 22.28 -9.33
CA HIS A 311 -6.53 22.97 -10.45
C HIS A 311 -7.39 22.04 -11.31
N PHE A 312 -7.00 20.76 -11.48
CA PHE A 312 -7.77 19.80 -12.28
C PHE A 312 -9.02 19.25 -11.59
N ASN A 313 -9.10 19.39 -10.26
CA ASN A 313 -10.07 18.69 -9.44
C ASN A 313 -11.08 19.65 -8.83
N ALA A 314 -12.35 19.27 -8.86
CA ALA A 314 -13.41 20.00 -8.15
C ALA A 314 -13.41 19.72 -6.64
N VAL A 315 -12.77 18.63 -6.25
CA VAL A 315 -12.61 18.17 -4.86
C VAL A 315 -11.21 18.55 -4.36
N ASN A 316 -11.05 18.69 -3.05
CA ASN A 316 -9.73 18.86 -2.48
C ASN A 316 -8.94 17.56 -2.63
N VAL A 317 -7.72 17.67 -3.14
CA VAL A 317 -6.81 16.53 -3.30
C VAL A 317 -5.62 16.73 -2.37
N THR A 318 -5.44 15.78 -1.46
CA THR A 318 -4.20 15.65 -0.71
C THR A 318 -3.25 14.79 -1.53
N VAL A 319 -2.09 15.34 -1.85
CA VAL A 319 -1.01 14.63 -2.57
C VAL A 319 -0.05 14.08 -1.54
N CYS A 320 0.14 12.77 -1.53
CA CYS A 320 1.07 12.06 -0.66
C CYS A 320 2.16 11.41 -1.51
N ARG A 321 3.34 11.17 -0.94
CA ARG A 321 4.25 10.16 -1.50
C ARG A 321 3.65 8.78 -1.24
N MET A 322 3.91 7.81 -2.11
CA MET A 322 3.54 6.43 -1.83
C MET A 322 4.27 5.96 -0.55
N PRO A 323 3.55 5.59 0.53
CA PRO A 323 4.20 5.27 1.79
C PRO A 323 4.89 3.90 1.73
N ASN A 324 5.92 3.71 2.53
CA ASN A 324 6.59 2.41 2.68
C ASN A 324 5.60 1.32 3.14
N ALA A 325 4.51 1.69 3.79
CA ALA A 325 3.43 0.77 4.15
C ALA A 325 2.72 0.11 2.95
N VAL A 326 2.97 0.52 1.69
CA VAL A 326 2.46 -0.20 0.50
C VAL A 326 3.30 -1.43 0.18
N PHE A 327 4.63 -1.28 0.07
CA PHE A 327 5.52 -2.32 -0.48
C PHE A 327 6.77 -2.61 0.38
N GLY A 328 6.92 -1.94 1.52
CA GLY A 328 8.13 -1.93 2.34
C GLY A 328 9.16 -0.89 1.90
N GLU A 329 10.28 -0.82 2.63
CA GLU A 329 11.38 0.14 2.37
C GLU A 329 12.15 -0.14 1.06
N GLU A 330 11.96 -1.34 0.47
CA GLU A 330 12.65 -1.76 -0.75
C GLU A 330 12.12 -1.04 -2.00
N VAL A 331 10.90 -0.52 -1.96
CA VAL A 331 10.28 0.23 -3.07
C VAL A 331 10.10 1.69 -2.66
N PRO A 332 11.12 2.54 -2.85
CA PRO A 332 11.07 3.92 -2.43
C PRO A 332 10.05 4.74 -3.24
N PRO A 333 9.51 5.84 -2.68
CA PRO A 333 8.58 6.72 -3.39
C PRO A 333 9.23 7.55 -4.49
N ILE A 334 10.55 7.46 -4.67
CA ILE A 334 11.30 8.14 -5.73
C ILE A 334 12.16 7.11 -6.44
N ALA A 335 12.14 7.13 -7.77
CA ALA A 335 13.03 6.35 -8.62
C ALA A 335 13.74 7.26 -9.63
N ALA A 336 14.93 6.89 -10.06
CA ALA A 336 15.66 7.61 -11.10
C ALA A 336 16.36 6.64 -12.04
N ASN A 337 16.26 6.91 -13.33
CA ASN A 337 16.79 6.07 -14.40
C ASN A 337 17.62 6.92 -15.38
N ALA A 338 18.68 6.36 -15.93
CA ALA A 338 19.58 7.01 -16.88
C ALA A 338 20.06 6.04 -17.98
N PRO A 339 19.18 5.53 -18.86
CA PRO A 339 19.58 4.57 -19.88
C PRO A 339 20.56 5.20 -20.88
N VAL A 340 21.55 4.41 -21.31
CA VAL A 340 22.58 4.79 -22.29
C VAL A 340 22.61 3.77 -23.44
N PHE A 341 22.79 4.25 -24.68
CA PHE A 341 22.88 3.35 -25.85
C PHE A 341 23.99 2.30 -25.73
N ALA A 342 25.18 2.73 -25.29
CA ALA A 342 26.39 1.89 -25.25
C ALA A 342 26.22 0.63 -24.38
N ASP A 343 25.34 0.70 -23.39
CA ASP A 343 25.12 -0.38 -22.42
C ASP A 343 23.93 -1.29 -22.84
N GLY A 344 23.21 -0.91 -23.90
CA GLY A 344 22.01 -1.61 -24.37
C GLY A 344 20.83 -1.47 -23.40
N ASP A 345 20.86 -0.42 -22.56
CA ASP A 345 19.97 -0.29 -21.43
C ASP A 345 18.51 -0.18 -21.87
N CYS A 346 17.69 -1.09 -21.40
CA CYS A 346 16.23 -0.99 -21.51
C CYS A 346 15.64 -1.28 -20.14
N TYR A 347 14.42 -0.84 -19.90
CA TYR A 347 13.61 -1.30 -18.78
C TYR A 347 12.33 -1.87 -19.35
N GLY A 348 12.09 -3.15 -19.09
CA GLY A 348 11.02 -3.90 -19.75
C GLY A 348 9.63 -3.45 -19.34
N TRP A 349 8.61 -4.10 -19.90
CA TRP A 349 7.22 -3.84 -19.55
C TRP A 349 6.97 -4.17 -18.08
N HIS A 350 6.49 -3.19 -17.33
CA HIS A 350 6.14 -3.30 -15.92
C HIS A 350 5.02 -2.31 -15.60
N ILE A 351 4.50 -2.38 -14.37
CA ILE A 351 3.64 -1.37 -13.77
C ILE A 351 4.36 -0.85 -12.51
N ASP A 352 4.08 0.39 -12.13
CA ASP A 352 4.66 0.97 -10.91
C ASP A 352 4.00 0.39 -9.65
N ALA A 353 2.68 0.27 -9.68
CA ALA A 353 1.84 -0.25 -8.61
C ALA A 353 0.40 -0.45 -9.11
N ASP A 354 -0.31 -1.45 -8.58
CA ASP A 354 -1.75 -1.57 -8.73
C ASP A 354 -2.37 -1.86 -7.35
N PRO A 355 -3.22 -0.98 -6.79
CA PRO A 355 -3.86 -1.19 -5.48
C PRO A 355 -4.70 -2.47 -5.41
N LEU A 356 -5.09 -3.06 -6.54
CA LEU A 356 -5.74 -4.37 -6.59
C LEU A 356 -4.75 -5.53 -6.34
N LEU A 357 -3.46 -5.31 -6.60
CA LEU A 357 -2.39 -6.31 -6.54
C LEU A 357 -1.38 -6.07 -5.40
N VAL A 358 -1.59 -5.05 -4.57
CA VAL A 358 -0.72 -4.77 -3.41
C VAL A 358 -0.77 -5.98 -2.43
N PRO A 359 0.41 -6.44 -1.93
CA PRO A 359 0.47 -7.51 -0.95
C PRO A 359 -0.21 -7.11 0.37
N PRO A 360 -0.54 -8.06 1.26
CA PRO A 360 -0.98 -7.73 2.62
C PRO A 360 0.02 -6.77 3.28
N SER A 361 -0.48 -5.62 3.74
CA SER A 361 0.29 -4.55 4.34
C SER A 361 -0.63 -3.57 5.09
N PRO A 362 -0.06 -2.65 5.91
CA PRO A 362 -0.86 -1.62 6.57
C PRO A 362 -1.70 -0.78 5.60
N TRP A 363 -1.24 -0.60 4.35
CA TRP A 363 -2.05 0.03 3.30
C TRP A 363 -3.35 -0.75 3.03
N THR A 364 -3.22 -2.05 2.81
CA THR A 364 -4.37 -2.90 2.48
C THR A 364 -5.32 -3.06 3.66
N ASP A 365 -4.83 -2.99 4.90
CA ASP A 365 -5.67 -3.04 6.09
C ASP A 365 -6.58 -1.80 6.19
N ALA A 366 -6.04 -0.62 5.84
CA ALA A 366 -6.80 0.63 5.84
C ALA A 366 -7.76 0.74 4.64
N PHE A 367 -7.28 0.49 3.43
CA PHE A 367 -8.01 0.83 2.20
C PHE A 367 -8.60 -0.37 1.47
N GLY A 368 -8.20 -1.60 1.82
CA GLY A 368 -8.49 -2.81 1.06
C GLY A 368 -7.75 -2.87 -0.27
N ARG A 369 -8.11 -3.86 -1.10
CA ARG A 369 -7.73 -3.93 -2.52
C ARG A 369 -8.86 -3.39 -3.37
N TYR A 370 -8.52 -2.58 -4.37
CA TYR A 370 -9.51 -1.92 -5.21
C TYR A 370 -8.90 -1.53 -6.57
N PRO A 371 -9.71 -1.43 -7.65
CA PRO A 371 -9.26 -0.82 -8.91
C PRO A 371 -8.79 0.62 -8.68
N ASN A 372 -7.64 1.01 -9.24
CA ASN A 372 -6.95 2.27 -8.92
C ASN A 372 -7.83 3.55 -8.99
N ARG A 373 -8.80 3.61 -9.91
CA ARG A 373 -9.69 4.78 -10.07
C ARG A 373 -11.05 4.61 -9.39
N SER A 374 -11.15 3.68 -8.44
CA SER A 374 -12.38 3.48 -7.66
C SER A 374 -12.79 4.78 -6.96
N PRO A 375 -14.05 5.20 -7.07
CA PRO A 375 -14.53 6.43 -6.42
C PRO A 375 -14.27 6.41 -4.91
N ALA A 376 -13.88 7.57 -4.35
CA ALA A 376 -13.53 7.77 -2.95
C ALA A 376 -12.37 6.91 -2.40
N LYS A 377 -11.69 6.12 -3.25
CA LYS A 377 -10.44 5.44 -2.91
C LYS A 377 -9.23 6.28 -3.32
N PRO A 378 -8.10 6.17 -2.61
CA PRO A 378 -6.88 6.86 -3.00
C PRO A 378 -6.41 6.42 -4.40
N ARG A 379 -5.98 7.36 -5.26
CA ARG A 379 -5.50 7.07 -6.62
C ARG A 379 -3.98 7.07 -6.67
N PHE A 380 -3.39 5.99 -7.17
CA PHE A 380 -1.95 5.80 -7.37
C PHE A 380 -1.51 6.42 -8.70
N VAL A 381 -0.59 7.39 -8.63
CA VAL A 381 -0.15 8.19 -9.77
C VAL A 381 1.38 8.33 -9.75
N SER A 382 2.03 8.16 -10.90
CA SER A 382 3.45 8.47 -11.07
C SER A 382 3.64 9.78 -11.82
N ALA A 383 4.61 10.57 -11.35
CA ALA A 383 5.07 11.80 -11.99
C ALA A 383 6.51 11.61 -12.48
N LEU A 384 6.69 11.37 -13.77
CA LEU A 384 7.98 11.19 -14.43
C LEU A 384 8.43 12.50 -15.06
N VAL A 385 9.64 12.97 -14.73
CA VAL A 385 10.25 14.18 -15.30
C VAL A 385 11.48 13.80 -16.11
N TYR A 386 11.56 14.25 -17.36
CA TYR A 386 12.77 14.13 -18.17
C TYR A 386 13.75 15.27 -17.85
N LEU A 387 14.96 14.90 -17.42
CA LEU A 387 15.93 15.83 -16.83
C LEU A 387 17.14 16.10 -17.72
N SER A 388 17.36 15.38 -18.82
CA SER A 388 18.47 15.67 -19.73
C SER A 388 18.39 17.13 -20.25
N PRO A 389 19.51 17.88 -20.29
CA PRO A 389 19.52 19.29 -20.68
C PRO A 389 19.20 19.53 -22.16
N GLU A 390 19.47 18.54 -22.98
CA GLU A 390 19.12 18.46 -24.39
C GLU A 390 18.63 17.04 -24.64
N TRP A 391 17.60 16.90 -25.47
CA TRP A 391 17.24 15.61 -26.02
C TRP A 391 16.68 15.78 -27.42
N ARG A 392 17.32 15.18 -28.41
CA ARG A 392 16.91 15.30 -29.81
C ARG A 392 16.02 14.14 -30.23
N PRO A 393 15.02 14.35 -31.12
CA PRO A 393 14.15 13.28 -31.58
C PRO A 393 14.91 12.07 -32.14
N GLU A 394 16.00 12.30 -32.88
CA GLU A 394 16.83 11.23 -33.46
C GLU A 394 17.59 10.39 -32.43
N TRP A 395 17.66 10.81 -31.15
CA TRP A 395 18.26 10.02 -30.06
C TRP A 395 17.31 8.97 -29.50
N GLY A 396 16.02 9.01 -29.85
CA GLY A 396 15.02 8.03 -29.44
C GLY A 396 14.79 7.98 -27.93
N ALA A 397 14.77 6.77 -27.37
CA ALA A 397 14.44 6.47 -25.98
C ALA A 397 13.06 6.95 -25.48
N PRO A 398 11.95 6.79 -26.23
CA PRO A 398 10.63 7.08 -25.69
C PRO A 398 10.33 6.21 -24.45
N THR A 399 9.51 6.76 -23.56
CA THR A 399 8.74 5.93 -22.62
C THR A 399 7.51 5.43 -23.34
N ARG A 400 7.31 4.11 -23.31
CA ARG A 400 6.27 3.40 -24.07
C ARG A 400 5.20 2.94 -23.10
N PHE A 401 3.94 3.11 -23.46
CA PHE A 401 2.77 2.69 -22.67
C PHE A 401 1.95 1.71 -23.52
N LEU A 402 1.67 0.53 -22.97
CA LEU A 402 0.98 -0.55 -23.67
C LEU A 402 -0.48 -0.59 -23.25
N ASP A 403 -1.37 -0.44 -24.23
CA ASP A 403 -2.77 -0.82 -24.08
C ASP A 403 -2.86 -2.34 -24.23
N LEU A 404 -3.02 -3.05 -23.11
CA LEU A 404 -2.97 -4.52 -23.09
C LEU A 404 -4.01 -5.18 -24.02
N PRO A 405 -5.29 -4.75 -24.03
CA PRO A 405 -6.30 -5.39 -24.87
C PRO A 405 -6.05 -5.23 -26.37
N THR A 406 -5.61 -4.05 -26.82
CA THR A 406 -5.38 -3.80 -28.26
C THR A 406 -3.94 -4.03 -28.70
N SER A 407 -3.01 -4.22 -27.77
CA SER A 407 -1.56 -4.27 -28.02
C SER A 407 -0.98 -3.02 -28.70
N LYS A 408 -1.72 -1.91 -28.68
CA LYS A 408 -1.22 -0.62 -29.18
C LYS A 408 -0.24 -0.01 -28.19
N VAL A 409 0.73 0.72 -28.72
CA VAL A 409 1.76 1.38 -27.92
C VAL A 409 1.68 2.89 -28.14
N LEU A 410 1.46 3.62 -27.05
CA LEU A 410 1.68 5.06 -26.98
C LEU A 410 3.15 5.32 -26.67
N GLU A 411 3.79 6.23 -27.41
CA GLU A 411 5.17 6.62 -27.18
C GLU A 411 5.25 8.10 -26.81
N ILE A 412 5.80 8.39 -25.62
CA ILE A 412 6.08 9.77 -25.20
C ILE A 412 7.56 10.04 -25.34
N ALA A 413 7.90 10.92 -26.29
CA ALA A 413 9.26 11.33 -26.52
C ALA A 413 9.80 12.16 -25.34
N PRO A 414 10.99 11.85 -24.81
CA PRO A 414 11.69 12.69 -23.84
C PRO A 414 11.95 14.11 -24.40
N THR A 415 11.77 15.10 -23.55
CA THR A 415 12.07 16.51 -23.82
C THR A 415 12.49 17.17 -22.51
N PRO A 416 13.51 18.05 -22.47
CA PRO A 416 13.96 18.68 -21.22
C PRO A 416 12.80 19.32 -20.44
N GLY A 417 12.59 18.90 -19.20
CA GLY A 417 11.53 19.43 -18.32
C GLY A 417 10.12 18.91 -18.61
N ARG A 418 9.94 18.01 -19.59
CA ARG A 418 8.64 17.39 -19.82
C ARG A 418 8.27 16.51 -18.63
N LEU A 419 7.06 16.73 -18.12
CA LEU A 419 6.42 15.94 -17.08
C LEU A 419 5.46 14.94 -17.73
N VAL A 420 5.44 13.71 -17.25
CA VAL A 420 4.43 12.70 -17.58
C VAL A 420 3.72 12.30 -16.30
N LEU A 421 2.41 12.52 -16.23
CA LEU A 421 1.55 11.96 -15.21
C LEU A 421 0.91 10.68 -15.77
N LEU A 422 1.02 9.58 -15.05
CA LEU A 422 0.41 8.31 -15.43
C LEU A 422 -0.26 7.66 -14.22
N ASP A 423 -1.33 6.90 -14.46
CA ASP A 423 -1.77 5.93 -13.46
C ASP A 423 -0.71 4.83 -13.30
N GLN A 424 -0.42 4.45 -12.06
CA GLN A 424 0.68 3.52 -11.77
C GLN A 424 0.45 2.09 -12.25
N ASP A 425 -0.80 1.74 -12.54
CA ASP A 425 -1.21 0.43 -13.07
C ASP A 425 -1.15 0.35 -14.60
N VAL A 426 -0.66 1.40 -15.27
CA VAL A 426 -0.39 1.37 -16.72
C VAL A 426 0.88 0.59 -17.01
N SER A 427 0.77 -0.42 -17.89
CA SER A 427 1.93 -1.14 -18.38
C SER A 427 2.81 -0.22 -19.22
N HIS A 428 4.06 -0.05 -18.82
CA HIS A 428 5.00 0.81 -19.50
C HIS A 428 6.43 0.27 -19.51
N ALA A 429 7.25 0.78 -20.42
CA ALA A 429 8.63 0.37 -20.63
C ALA A 429 9.50 1.56 -21.04
N VAL A 430 10.79 1.46 -20.74
CA VAL A 430 11.81 2.42 -21.18
C VAL A 430 12.67 1.77 -22.25
N THR A 431 12.78 2.45 -23.39
CA THR A 431 13.68 2.02 -24.46
C THR A 431 15.05 2.67 -24.34
N ALA A 432 16.07 1.94 -24.80
CA ALA A 432 17.42 2.46 -24.93
C ALA A 432 17.44 3.69 -25.87
N PRO A 433 18.33 4.65 -25.63
CA PRO A 433 18.72 5.61 -26.66
C PRO A 433 19.27 4.89 -27.90
N THR A 434 19.19 5.55 -29.05
CA THR A 434 19.78 5.05 -30.29
C THR A 434 21.28 5.37 -30.37
N ALA A 435 21.97 4.86 -31.40
CA ALA A 435 23.39 5.10 -31.60
C ALA A 435 23.72 6.60 -31.75
N GLU A 436 22.79 7.40 -32.26
CA GLU A 436 22.89 8.85 -32.45
C GLU A 436 23.05 9.59 -31.13
N ALA A 437 22.52 9.04 -30.03
CA ALA A 437 22.70 9.58 -28.70
C ALA A 437 24.15 9.46 -28.20
N GLY A 438 24.95 8.55 -28.77
CA GLY A 438 26.31 8.27 -28.32
C GLY A 438 26.31 7.77 -26.87
N GLY A 439 27.21 8.32 -26.04
CA GLY A 439 27.27 8.02 -24.60
C GLY A 439 26.34 8.87 -23.72
N ARG A 440 25.37 9.60 -24.30
CA ARG A 440 24.51 10.52 -23.55
C ARG A 440 23.40 9.75 -22.82
N PRO A 441 23.28 9.92 -21.48
CA PRO A 441 22.20 9.33 -20.71
C PRO A 441 20.89 10.11 -20.83
N ARG A 442 19.76 9.38 -20.83
CA ARG A 442 18.42 9.96 -20.74
C ARG A 442 17.92 10.02 -19.29
N TYR A 443 18.35 11.03 -18.52
CA TYR A 443 17.94 11.13 -17.13
C TYR A 443 16.42 11.32 -16.99
N SER A 444 15.81 10.51 -16.14
CA SER A 444 14.45 10.68 -15.67
C SER A 444 14.36 10.49 -14.17
N LEU A 445 13.53 11.30 -13.52
CA LEU A 445 13.16 11.20 -12.11
C LEU A 445 11.67 10.90 -12.01
N VAL A 446 11.28 9.95 -11.18
CA VAL A 446 9.89 9.53 -10.97
C VAL A 446 9.54 9.76 -9.50
N LEU A 447 8.44 10.45 -9.24
CA LEU A 447 7.79 10.51 -7.94
C LEU A 447 6.57 9.59 -7.98
N LYS A 448 6.53 8.60 -7.08
CA LYS A 448 5.37 7.74 -6.86
C LYS A 448 4.46 8.40 -5.84
N LEU A 449 3.25 8.75 -6.26
CA LEU A 449 2.30 9.55 -5.50
C LEU A 449 1.02 8.77 -5.23
N VAL A 450 0.35 9.14 -4.14
CA VAL A 450 -1.02 8.72 -3.88
C VAL A 450 -1.88 9.94 -3.63
N LEU A 451 -3.02 10.00 -4.32
CA LEU A 451 -3.92 11.14 -4.31
C LEU A 451 -5.18 10.79 -3.52
N HIS A 452 -5.41 11.49 -2.42
CA HIS A 452 -6.58 11.30 -1.58
C HIS A 452 -7.60 12.39 -1.88
N ALA A 453 -8.80 11.99 -2.32
CA ALA A 453 -9.93 12.90 -2.34
C ALA A 453 -10.34 13.21 -0.90
N THR A 454 -10.42 14.49 -0.55
CA THR A 454 -10.98 14.96 0.72
C THR A 454 -12.25 15.72 0.41
N GLU A 455 -13.32 15.40 1.12
CA GLU A 455 -14.56 16.17 1.02
C GLU A 455 -14.28 17.64 1.39
N ASN A 456 -14.85 18.58 0.63
CA ASN A 456 -14.85 19.98 1.05
C ASN A 456 -15.58 20.06 2.39
N ALA A 457 -14.88 20.48 3.44
CA ALA A 457 -15.47 20.70 4.76
C ALA A 457 -16.68 21.66 4.63
N GLY A 458 -17.90 21.11 4.54
CA GLY A 458 -19.13 21.89 4.38
C GLY A 458 -20.20 21.36 3.41
N GLN A 459 -19.95 20.30 2.62
CA GLN A 459 -21.03 19.67 1.84
C GLN A 459 -21.61 18.43 2.54
N PRO A 460 -22.95 18.31 2.65
CA PRO A 460 -23.58 17.15 3.26
C PRO A 460 -23.35 15.89 2.40
N SER A 461 -22.95 14.81 3.07
CA SER A 461 -22.78 13.46 2.51
C SER A 461 -24.13 12.90 2.04
N GLY A 462 -24.51 13.17 0.79
CA GLY A 462 -25.80 12.79 0.23
C GLY A 462 -25.70 12.01 -1.07
N GLY A 463 -26.03 10.71 -1.03
CA GLY A 463 -26.40 9.89 -2.19
C GLY A 463 -25.25 9.31 -3.04
N SER A 464 -25.54 8.24 -3.79
CA SER A 464 -24.59 7.56 -4.70
C SER A 464 -24.05 8.47 -5.81
N GLU A 465 -24.80 9.49 -6.22
CA GLU A 465 -24.34 10.52 -7.17
C GLU A 465 -23.22 11.41 -6.61
N ALA A 466 -23.13 11.58 -5.28
CA ALA A 466 -22.02 12.32 -4.66
C ALA A 466 -20.72 11.50 -4.62
N GLN A 467 -20.80 10.17 -4.64
CA GLN A 467 -19.61 9.30 -4.65
C GLN A 467 -18.91 9.30 -6.02
N GLU A 468 -19.64 9.35 -7.13
CA GLU A 468 -19.04 9.50 -8.48
C GLU A 468 -18.32 10.85 -8.67
N GLN A 469 -18.65 11.88 -7.88
CA GLN A 469 -17.99 13.19 -7.91
C GLN A 469 -16.62 13.20 -7.22
N LEU A 470 -16.25 12.14 -6.49
CA LEU A 470 -14.97 12.03 -5.77
C LEU A 470 -13.85 11.40 -6.61
N VAL A 471 -14.02 11.26 -7.94
CA VAL A 471 -12.96 10.75 -8.81
C VAL A 471 -11.87 11.81 -9.00
N VAL A 472 -10.70 11.56 -8.40
CA VAL A 472 -9.50 12.39 -8.59
C VAL A 472 -9.03 12.29 -10.03
N ARG A 473 -8.72 13.41 -10.67
CA ARG A 473 -8.24 13.55 -12.05
C ARG A 473 -6.76 13.94 -12.08
N ILE A 474 -6.06 13.45 -13.11
CA ILE A 474 -4.67 13.84 -13.42
C ILE A 474 -4.54 14.68 -14.70
N SER A 475 -5.67 15.11 -15.28
CA SER A 475 -5.71 16.02 -16.44
C SER A 475 -6.87 17.01 -16.31
N SER A 476 -6.71 18.16 -16.97
CA SER A 476 -7.79 19.14 -17.09
C SER A 476 -8.96 18.58 -17.91
N PRO A 477 -10.21 18.83 -17.50
CA PRO A 477 -11.39 18.54 -18.31
C PRO A 477 -11.42 19.29 -19.66
N SER A 478 -10.68 20.39 -19.79
CA SER A 478 -10.65 21.23 -20.99
C SER A 478 -9.66 20.76 -22.05
N TRP A 479 -8.80 19.79 -21.73
CA TRP A 479 -7.78 19.32 -22.66
C TRP A 479 -8.35 18.29 -23.63
N PRO A 480 -7.94 18.32 -24.92
CA PRO A 480 -8.36 17.31 -25.87
C PRO A 480 -7.91 15.93 -25.36
N GLU A 481 -8.78 14.94 -25.52
CA GLU A 481 -8.55 13.57 -25.07
C GLU A 481 -8.50 12.64 -26.27
N GLU A 482 -7.47 11.80 -26.34
CA GLU A 482 -7.35 10.72 -27.31
C GLU A 482 -7.68 9.38 -26.65
N LYS A 483 -8.49 8.56 -27.31
CA LYS A 483 -8.90 7.23 -26.83
C LYS A 483 -8.19 6.15 -27.64
N MET A 484 -7.29 5.40 -27.03
CA MET A 484 -6.53 4.34 -27.72
C MET A 484 -7.18 2.95 -27.56
N GLY A 485 -7.85 2.71 -26.43
CA GLY A 485 -8.40 1.43 -26.00
C GLY A 485 -9.71 1.00 -26.66
N SER A 486 -10.01 -0.29 -26.54
CA SER A 486 -11.19 -0.98 -27.09
C SER A 486 -12.45 -0.77 -26.24
N ALA A 487 -12.32 -0.72 -24.92
CA ALA A 487 -13.47 -0.50 -24.02
C ALA A 487 -14.06 0.91 -24.20
N LEU A 488 -13.26 1.83 -24.73
CA LEU A 488 -13.61 3.21 -25.02
C LEU A 488 -14.26 3.44 -26.39
N GLN A 489 -14.32 2.40 -27.23
CA GLN A 489 -14.89 2.44 -28.59
C GLN A 489 -16.31 1.89 -28.67
N VAL A 490 -16.89 1.41 -27.56
CA VAL A 490 -18.32 1.05 -27.52
C VAL A 490 -19.13 2.34 -27.68
N PRO A 491 -20.00 2.45 -28.70
CA PRO A 491 -20.84 3.63 -28.86
C PRO A 491 -21.72 3.82 -27.63
N ASP A 492 -21.93 5.06 -27.18
CA ASP A 492 -22.77 5.43 -26.02
C ASP A 492 -24.22 4.89 -26.09
N ASN A 493 -24.63 4.26 -27.20
CA ASN A 493 -25.97 3.73 -27.45
C ASN A 493 -26.15 2.24 -27.14
N GLU A 494 -25.14 1.51 -26.62
CA GLU A 494 -25.26 0.08 -26.28
C GLU A 494 -25.21 -0.24 -24.77
N VAL A 495 -25.45 0.74 -23.89
CA VAL A 495 -25.85 0.42 -22.50
C VAL A 495 -27.35 0.12 -22.50
N ILE A 496 -27.73 -1.08 -22.92
CA ILE A 496 -29.08 -1.63 -22.76
C ILE A 496 -29.03 -2.78 -21.75
N GLY A 497 -29.81 -2.62 -20.67
CA GLY A 497 -30.36 -3.73 -19.88
C GLY A 497 -29.79 -3.89 -18.48
#